data_AF-A0A7K2J750-F1
#
_entry.id   AF-A0A7K2J750-F1
#
_cell.length_a   1.000
_cell.length_b   1.000
_cell.length_c   1.000
_cell.angle_alpha   90.00
_cell.angle_beta   90.00
_cell.angle_gamma   90.00
#
_symmetry.space_group_name_H-M   'P 1'
#
loop_
_entity.id
_entity.type
_entity.pdbx_description
1 polymer ?
#
loop_
_entity_poly.entity_id
_entity_poly.type
_entity_poly.pdbx_seq_one_letter_code
_entity_poly.pdbx_strand_id
1 'polypeptide(L)'
;MGSTPKNVIAALTAALLWAFAFVAPAAVQPASELLLVTGRYSLFGLCGLYVLWRGRKQLKLMPVRRVVFGLWIGFVGYFIFYVCVSYSATMDSGFITAVVVGSSPITIAVAGNFAEKRMPWRELIAPVVLIIMGLGLLSVSDLISGKDLEGANDSIFAILLAIGAMLTWSYFVVRNAQSQRTWETKPDPTLWAGLVAMGAGGASMVLLPFAIASTPPETFEPYPLFKIIAWCVFLGVIASWWGP
;
A
#
# COMPACT_ATOMS: atom_id res chain seq x y z
N MET A 1 12.58 21.55 13.63
CA MET A 1 11.33 21.02 14.23
C MET A 1 11.61 19.60 14.70
N GLY A 2 11.86 19.41 15.99
CA GLY A 2 12.25 18.10 16.54
C GLY A 2 11.07 17.13 16.57
N SER A 3 11.22 15.95 15.96
CA SER A 3 10.27 14.85 16.12
C SER A 3 10.24 14.44 17.59
N THR A 4 9.08 14.52 18.23
CA THR A 4 8.91 14.02 19.60
C THR A 4 9.12 12.50 19.62
N PRO A 5 9.69 11.93 20.70
CA PRO A 5 9.98 10.49 20.78
C PRO A 5 8.72 9.62 20.58
N LYS A 6 7.53 10.13 20.92
CA LYS A 6 6.24 9.48 20.65
C LYS A 6 5.98 9.29 19.14
N ASN A 7 6.34 10.27 18.30
CA ASN A 7 6.16 10.16 16.85
C ASN A 7 7.11 9.15 16.23
N VAL A 8 8.32 9.00 16.80
CA VAL A 8 9.30 8.00 16.36
C VAL A 8 8.82 6.59 16.70
N ILE A 9 8.33 6.37 17.94
CA ILE A 9 7.80 5.07 18.36
C ILE A 9 6.56 4.68 17.52
N ALA A 10 5.65 5.62 17.27
CA ALA A 10 4.50 5.39 16.41
C ALA A 10 4.93 4.98 14.99
N ALA A 11 5.86 5.72 14.37
CA ALA A 11 6.38 5.40 13.04
C ALA A 11 7.09 4.03 12.98
N LEU A 12 7.87 3.68 14.00
CA LEU A 12 8.53 2.37 14.08
C LEU A 12 7.51 1.23 14.26
N THR A 13 6.48 1.46 15.07
CA THR A 13 5.39 0.49 15.27
C THR A 13 4.61 0.30 13.98
N ALA A 14 4.30 1.39 13.28
CA ALA A 14 3.67 1.37 11.97
C ALA A 14 4.47 0.53 10.97
N ALA A 15 5.78 0.80 10.89
CA ALA A 15 6.69 0.11 9.99
C ALA A 15 6.78 -1.38 10.31
N LEU A 16 6.84 -1.73 11.60
CA LEU A 16 6.84 -3.12 12.05
C LEU A 16 5.53 -3.83 11.69
N LEU A 17 4.38 -3.21 11.96
CA LEU A 17 3.07 -3.77 11.63
C LEU A 17 2.91 -3.98 10.13
N TRP A 18 3.43 -3.06 9.31
CA TRP A 18 3.42 -3.18 7.86
C TRP A 18 4.41 -4.24 7.33
N ALA A 19 5.54 -4.48 8.01
CA ALA A 19 6.50 -5.49 7.60
C ALA A 19 5.90 -6.92 7.59
N PHE A 20 4.90 -7.18 8.43
CA PHE A 20 4.16 -8.45 8.40
C PHE A 20 3.41 -8.70 7.10
N ALA A 21 3.14 -7.68 6.28
CA ALA A 21 2.55 -7.87 4.96
C ALA A 21 3.46 -8.69 4.02
N PHE A 22 4.77 -8.74 4.27
CA PHE A 22 5.71 -9.60 3.54
C PHE A 22 5.74 -11.04 4.08
N VAL A 23 5.40 -11.25 5.35
CA VAL A 23 5.37 -12.59 5.99
C VAL A 23 4.04 -13.30 5.73
N ALA A 24 2.94 -12.54 5.67
CA ALA A 24 1.60 -13.10 5.57
C ALA A 24 1.37 -14.01 4.34
N PRO A 25 1.84 -13.69 3.11
CA PRO A 25 1.68 -14.57 1.96
C PRO A 25 2.29 -15.96 2.17
N ALA A 26 3.48 -16.04 2.77
CA ALA A 26 4.12 -17.31 3.11
C ALA A 26 3.35 -18.04 4.23
N ALA A 27 2.79 -17.29 5.18
CA ALA A 27 2.03 -17.86 6.29
C ALA A 27 0.66 -18.42 5.87
N VAL A 28 0.03 -17.94 4.79
CA VAL A 28 -1.32 -18.37 4.38
C VAL A 28 -1.36 -19.42 3.26
N GLN A 29 -0.20 -19.89 2.79
CA GLN A 29 -0.13 -20.98 1.80
C GLN A 29 -1.02 -22.18 2.23
N PRO A 30 -1.82 -22.76 1.30
CA PRO A 30 -1.80 -22.59 -0.16
C PRO A 30 -2.71 -21.47 -0.71
N ALA A 31 -3.18 -20.54 0.13
CA ALA A 31 -4.04 -19.45 -0.33
C ALA A 31 -3.38 -18.56 -1.38
N SER A 32 -4.17 -18.10 -2.35
CA SER A 32 -3.67 -17.11 -3.32
C SER A 32 -3.37 -15.77 -2.62
N GLU A 33 -2.33 -15.08 -3.09
CA GLU A 33 -2.01 -13.73 -2.64
C GLU A 33 -3.18 -12.76 -2.93
N LEU A 34 -3.88 -12.99 -4.04
CA LEU A 34 -5.07 -12.23 -4.43
C LEU A 34 -6.20 -12.34 -3.40
N LEU A 35 -6.39 -13.51 -2.78
CA LEU A 35 -7.37 -13.69 -1.71
C LEU A 35 -6.97 -12.95 -0.43
N LEU A 36 -5.70 -13.03 -0.03
CA LEU A 36 -5.20 -12.34 1.15
C LEU A 36 -5.34 -10.81 1.01
N VAL A 37 -4.95 -10.26 -0.15
CA VAL A 37 -5.00 -8.81 -0.37
C VAL A 37 -6.42 -8.31 -0.59
N THR A 38 -7.24 -9.04 -1.35
CA THR A 38 -8.67 -8.70 -1.48
C THR A 38 -9.36 -8.75 -0.13
N GLY A 39 -9.08 -9.77 0.69
CA GLY A 39 -9.64 -9.93 2.03
C GLY A 39 -9.25 -8.78 2.97
N ARG A 40 -7.96 -8.45 3.06
CA ARG A 40 -7.50 -7.38 3.97
C ARG A 40 -8.05 -6.00 3.57
N TYR A 41 -8.11 -5.70 2.27
CA TYR A 41 -8.64 -4.41 1.80
C TYR A 41 -10.16 -4.35 1.90
N SER A 42 -10.86 -5.46 1.70
CA SER A 42 -12.30 -5.53 1.96
C SER A 42 -12.60 -5.26 3.44
N LEU A 43 -11.85 -5.86 4.37
CA LEU A 43 -11.97 -5.56 5.80
C LEU A 43 -11.63 -4.11 6.11
N PHE A 44 -10.56 -3.58 5.52
CA PHE A 44 -10.20 -2.16 5.64
C PHE A 44 -11.36 -1.26 5.21
N GLY A 45 -11.97 -1.53 4.06
CA GLY A 45 -13.15 -0.84 3.56
C GLY A 45 -14.37 -0.99 4.45
N LEU A 46 -14.65 -2.17 5.00
CA LEU A 46 -15.75 -2.39 5.95
C LEU A 46 -15.57 -1.57 7.23
N CYS A 47 -14.35 -1.50 7.77
CA CYS A 47 -14.03 -0.59 8.86
C CYS A 47 -14.24 0.88 8.46
N GLY A 48 -13.85 1.25 7.23
CA GLY A 48 -14.10 2.57 6.67
C GLY A 48 -15.60 2.90 6.60
N LEU A 49 -16.42 1.96 6.11
CA LEU A 49 -17.87 2.09 6.03
C LEU A 49 -18.47 2.33 7.41
N TYR A 50 -18.04 1.57 8.41
CA TYR A 50 -18.48 1.72 9.79
C TYR A 50 -18.16 3.10 10.36
N VAL A 51 -16.94 3.60 10.13
CA VAL A 51 -16.52 4.94 10.54
C VAL A 51 -17.36 6.02 9.86
N LEU A 52 -17.56 5.92 8.55
CA LEU A 52 -18.39 6.87 7.79
C LEU A 52 -19.85 6.83 8.22
N TRP A 53 -20.38 5.65 8.58
CA TRP A 53 -21.73 5.50 9.08
C TRP A 53 -21.92 6.17 10.45
N ARG A 54 -20.98 5.99 11.38
CA ARG A 54 -20.98 6.68 12.68
C ARG A 54 -20.84 8.19 12.53
N GLY A 55 -19.93 8.63 11.65
CA GLY A 55 -19.69 10.05 11.36
C GLY A 55 -20.58 10.66 10.27
N ARG A 56 -21.71 10.00 9.91
CA ARG A 56 -22.56 10.42 8.78
C ARG A 56 -23.02 11.88 8.81
N LYS A 57 -23.20 12.45 10.01
CA LYS A 57 -23.60 13.86 10.17
C LYS A 57 -22.49 14.81 9.70
N GLN A 58 -21.26 14.54 10.10
CA GLN A 58 -20.07 15.29 9.70
C GLN A 58 -19.72 15.05 8.23
N LEU A 59 -19.91 13.81 7.74
CA LEU A 59 -19.73 13.48 6.33
C LEU A 59 -20.67 14.30 5.42
N LYS A 60 -21.95 14.49 5.83
CA LYS A 60 -22.91 15.33 5.09
C LYS A 60 -22.51 16.80 5.00
N LEU A 61 -21.72 17.29 5.96
CA LEU A 61 -21.20 18.66 5.95
C LEU A 61 -19.92 18.78 5.12
N MET A 62 -19.32 17.66 4.72
CA MET A 62 -18.09 17.65 3.96
C MET A 62 -18.37 17.93 2.47
N PRO A 63 -17.66 18.88 1.83
CA PRO A 63 -17.83 19.13 0.40
C PRO A 63 -17.65 17.86 -0.43
N VAL A 64 -18.53 17.64 -1.42
CA VAL A 64 -18.52 16.45 -2.29
C VAL A 64 -17.14 16.24 -2.93
N ARG A 65 -16.47 17.32 -3.33
CA ARG A 65 -15.10 17.28 -3.88
C ARG A 65 -14.11 16.62 -2.91
N ARG A 66 -14.23 16.80 -1.60
CA ARG A 66 -13.34 16.14 -0.62
C ARG A 66 -13.64 14.65 -0.53
N VAL A 67 -14.93 14.30 -0.49
CA VAL A 67 -15.40 12.91 -0.41
C VAL A 67 -14.90 12.12 -1.62
N VAL A 68 -15.15 12.63 -2.82
CA VAL A 68 -14.69 12.03 -4.08
C VAL A 68 -13.17 11.92 -4.11
N PHE A 69 -12.46 12.96 -3.65
CA PHE A 69 -11.00 12.93 -3.61
C PHE A 69 -10.45 11.88 -2.63
N GLY A 70 -11.03 11.74 -1.44
CA GLY A 70 -10.65 10.71 -0.47
C GLY A 70 -10.84 9.29 -1.00
N LEU A 71 -12.00 9.03 -1.61
CA LEU A 71 -12.29 7.77 -2.29
C LEU A 71 -11.30 7.51 -3.45
N TRP A 72 -11.03 8.53 -4.26
CA TRP A 72 -10.13 8.46 -5.40
C TRP A 72 -8.69 8.13 -5.00
N ILE A 73 -8.12 8.83 -4.01
CA ILE A 73 -6.75 8.55 -3.60
C ILE A 73 -6.63 7.17 -2.95
N GLY A 74 -7.67 6.70 -2.24
CA GLY A 74 -7.72 5.34 -1.71
C GLY A 74 -7.74 4.29 -2.82
N PHE A 75 -8.56 4.51 -3.84
CA PHE A 75 -8.60 3.68 -5.04
C PHE A 75 -7.23 3.62 -5.74
N VAL A 76 -6.63 4.78 -6.05
CA VAL A 76 -5.33 4.83 -6.73
C VAL A 76 -4.23 4.20 -5.89
N GLY A 77 -4.16 4.56 -4.61
CA GLY A 77 -3.07 4.17 -3.71
C GLY A 77 -3.10 2.70 -3.29
N TYR A 78 -4.27 2.07 -3.21
CA TYR A 78 -4.38 0.69 -2.77
C TYR A 78 -4.78 -0.26 -3.89
N PHE A 79 -5.76 0.09 -4.70
CA PHE A 79 -6.27 -0.80 -5.74
C PHE A 79 -5.38 -0.79 -6.99
N ILE A 80 -5.17 0.38 -7.61
CA ILE A 80 -4.34 0.47 -8.83
C ILE A 80 -2.91 0.05 -8.53
N PHE A 81 -2.34 0.57 -7.43
CA PHE A 81 -1.03 0.16 -6.93
C PHE A 81 -0.91 -1.37 -6.87
N TYR A 82 -1.85 -2.03 -6.18
CA TYR A 82 -1.80 -3.46 -5.99
C TYR A 82 -1.92 -4.24 -7.31
N VAL A 83 -2.88 -3.87 -8.18
CA VAL A 83 -3.02 -4.50 -9.50
C VAL A 83 -1.71 -4.38 -10.28
N CYS A 84 -1.10 -3.20 -10.33
CA CYS A 84 0.18 -3.00 -11.01
C CYS A 84 1.31 -3.86 -10.41
N VAL A 85 1.42 -3.92 -9.08
CA VAL A 85 2.43 -4.74 -8.39
C VAL A 85 2.23 -6.23 -8.67
N SER A 86 1.02 -6.75 -8.51
CA SER A 86 0.74 -8.17 -8.70
C SER A 86 0.99 -8.61 -10.12
N TYR A 87 0.49 -7.87 -11.12
CA TYR A 87 0.72 -8.22 -12.52
C TYR A 87 2.22 -8.14 -12.89
N SER A 88 2.91 -7.08 -12.44
CA SER A 88 4.36 -6.96 -12.62
C SER A 88 5.12 -8.14 -12.02
N ALA A 89 4.78 -8.54 -10.79
CA ALA A 89 5.44 -9.62 -10.08
C ALA A 89 5.15 -11.01 -10.65
N THR A 90 4.04 -11.19 -11.38
CA THR A 90 3.74 -12.45 -12.10
C THR A 90 4.39 -12.54 -13.48
N MET A 91 4.73 -11.39 -14.09
CA MET A 91 5.33 -11.31 -15.42
C MET A 91 6.86 -11.33 -15.39
N ASP A 92 7.45 -11.05 -14.23
CA ASP A 92 8.87 -11.17 -13.96
C ASP A 92 9.09 -12.12 -12.77
N SER A 93 10.34 -12.40 -12.43
CA SER A 93 10.77 -13.10 -11.22
C SER A 93 10.30 -12.46 -9.88
N GLY A 94 9.59 -11.33 -9.93
CA GLY A 94 9.18 -10.49 -8.79
C GLY A 94 10.27 -9.53 -8.30
N PHE A 95 11.52 -9.76 -8.73
CA PHE A 95 12.68 -8.99 -8.29
C PHE A 95 12.64 -7.54 -8.79
N ILE A 96 12.40 -7.32 -10.09
CA ILE A 96 12.35 -5.96 -10.64
C ILE A 96 11.22 -5.17 -9.99
N THR A 97 10.06 -5.80 -9.79
CA THR A 97 8.92 -5.21 -9.10
C THR A 97 9.30 -4.78 -7.69
N ALA A 98 9.96 -5.64 -6.91
CA ALA A 98 10.39 -5.35 -5.55
C ALA A 98 11.40 -4.20 -5.50
N VAL A 99 12.38 -4.15 -6.40
CA VAL A 99 13.39 -3.09 -6.46
C VAL A 99 12.76 -1.74 -6.83
N VAL A 100 11.95 -1.71 -7.87
CA VAL A 100 11.30 -0.47 -8.34
C VAL A 100 10.32 0.06 -7.30
N VAL A 101 9.45 -0.79 -6.76
CA VAL A 101 8.49 -0.37 -5.71
C VAL A 101 9.23 -0.01 -4.42
N GLY A 102 10.30 -0.73 -4.07
CA GLY A 102 11.16 -0.44 -2.92
C GLY A 102 11.86 0.93 -3.02
N SER A 103 12.02 1.46 -4.23
CA SER A 103 12.55 2.82 -4.47
C SER A 103 11.52 3.95 -4.27
N SER A 104 10.26 3.62 -3.97
CA SER A 104 9.18 4.61 -3.71
C SER A 104 9.54 5.71 -2.71
N PRO A 105 10.31 5.48 -1.62
CA PRO A 105 10.66 6.56 -0.71
C PRO A 105 11.46 7.69 -1.39
N ILE A 106 12.26 7.36 -2.40
CA ILE A 106 13.00 8.34 -3.22
C ILE A 106 12.01 9.21 -3.99
N THR A 107 11.08 8.59 -4.73
CA THR A 107 10.09 9.34 -5.52
C THR A 107 9.14 10.14 -4.64
N ILE A 108 8.74 9.62 -3.48
CA ILE A 108 7.94 10.36 -2.49
C ILE A 108 8.70 11.60 -2.00
N ALA A 109 9.97 11.45 -1.65
CA ALA A 109 10.78 12.54 -1.13
C ALA A 109 11.01 13.63 -2.20
N VAL A 110 11.31 13.23 -3.43
CA VAL A 110 11.48 14.14 -4.57
C VAL A 110 10.17 14.85 -4.92
N ALA A 111 9.07 14.11 -5.07
CA ALA A 111 7.76 14.69 -5.43
C ALA A 111 7.20 15.60 -4.33
N GLY A 112 7.38 15.22 -3.06
CA GLY A 112 7.01 16.04 -1.92
C GLY A 112 7.81 17.34 -1.86
N ASN A 113 9.13 17.27 -2.08
CA ASN A 113 9.98 18.47 -2.08
C ASN A 113 9.73 19.37 -3.29
N PHE A 114 9.42 18.81 -4.47
CA PHE A 114 9.07 19.61 -5.64
C PHE A 114 7.75 20.39 -5.45
N ALA A 115 6.77 19.77 -4.80
CA ALA A 115 5.47 20.39 -4.59
C ALA A 115 5.46 21.51 -3.54
N GLU A 116 6.31 21.43 -2.51
CA GLU A 116 6.25 22.35 -1.36
C GLU A 116 7.58 23.06 -1.04
N LYS A 117 8.67 22.77 -1.78
CA LYS A 117 10.02 23.36 -1.65
C LYS A 117 10.53 23.45 -0.21
N ARG A 118 10.32 22.40 0.59
CA ARG A 118 10.53 22.44 2.04
C ARG A 118 11.98 22.21 2.49
N MET A 119 12.80 21.55 1.69
CA MET A 119 14.15 21.16 2.06
C MET A 119 15.17 21.46 0.96
N PRO A 120 16.40 21.88 1.31
CA PRO A 120 17.48 21.99 0.34
C PRO A 120 17.80 20.59 -0.21
N TRP A 121 17.93 20.48 -1.53
CA TRP A 121 18.16 19.21 -2.23
C TRP A 121 19.34 18.38 -1.69
N ARG A 122 20.32 19.04 -1.04
CA ARG A 122 21.47 18.40 -0.41
C ARG A 122 21.11 17.47 0.75
N GLU A 123 20.06 17.80 1.51
CA GLU A 123 19.59 16.96 2.64
C GLU A 123 18.89 15.68 2.17
N LEU A 124 18.39 15.66 0.93
CA LEU A 124 17.77 14.49 0.30
C LEU A 124 18.81 13.49 -0.21
N ILE A 125 20.07 13.91 -0.45
CA ILE A 125 21.10 13.05 -1.03
C ILE A 125 21.40 11.86 -0.12
N ALA A 126 21.66 12.11 1.17
CA ALA A 126 22.01 11.05 2.12
C ALA A 126 20.95 9.93 2.24
N PRO A 127 19.65 10.20 2.48
CA PRO A 127 18.64 9.16 2.53
C PRO A 127 18.45 8.45 1.18
N VAL A 128 18.55 9.18 0.05
CA VAL A 128 18.44 8.58 -1.28
C VAL A 128 19.60 7.62 -1.55
N VAL A 129 20.84 8.00 -1.23
CA VAL A 129 22.02 7.14 -1.39
C VAL A 129 21.90 5.88 -0.52
N LEU A 130 21.42 6.00 0.72
CA LEU A 130 21.17 4.83 1.58
C LEU A 130 20.14 3.87 0.99
N ILE A 131 19.05 4.39 0.42
CA ILE A 131 18.03 3.57 -0.25
C ILE A 131 18.63 2.86 -1.47
N ILE A 132 19.39 3.59 -2.30
CA ILE A 132 20.06 3.01 -3.49
C ILE A 132 21.06 1.91 -3.07
N MET A 133 21.84 2.11 -2.01
CA MET A 133 22.75 1.09 -1.49
C MET A 133 21.99 -0.14 -0.99
N GLY A 134 20.89 0.04 -0.25
CA GLY A 134 20.04 -1.06 0.19
C GLY A 134 19.46 -1.86 -0.98
N LEU A 135 18.96 -1.17 -2.00
CA LEU A 135 18.46 -1.81 -3.23
C LEU A 135 19.57 -2.55 -3.99
N GLY A 136 20.79 -1.98 -4.05
CA GLY A 136 21.95 -2.63 -4.65
C GLY A 136 22.35 -3.92 -3.94
N LEU A 137 22.33 -3.94 -2.60
CA LEU A 137 22.63 -5.14 -1.81
C LEU A 137 21.60 -6.26 -2.06
N LEU A 138 20.31 -5.92 -2.12
CA LEU A 138 19.24 -6.87 -2.47
C LEU A 138 19.40 -7.41 -3.90
N SER A 139 19.90 -6.57 -4.81
CA SER A 139 20.15 -6.97 -6.20
C SER A 139 21.27 -8.00 -6.31
N VAL A 140 22.34 -7.82 -5.54
CA VAL A 140 23.48 -8.75 -5.52
C VAL A 140 23.09 -10.09 -4.92
N SER A 141 22.27 -10.13 -3.86
CA SER A 141 21.84 -11.41 -3.25
C SER A 141 20.99 -12.27 -4.18
N ASP A 142 20.13 -11.65 -4.99
CA ASP A 142 19.27 -12.38 -5.93
C ASP A 142 20.04 -12.85 -7.17
N LEU A 143 21.00 -12.05 -7.66
CA LEU A 143 21.93 -12.47 -8.72
C LEU A 143 22.79 -13.68 -8.32
N ILE A 144 23.21 -13.74 -7.05
CA ILE A 144 23.95 -14.89 -6.49
C ILE A 144 23.06 -16.14 -6.38
N SER A 145 21.74 -15.97 -6.28
CA SER A 145 20.77 -17.07 -6.11
C SER A 145 20.35 -17.73 -7.43
N GLY A 146 20.83 -17.25 -8.59
CA GLY A 146 20.74 -17.96 -9.87
C GLY A 146 19.34 -18.10 -10.46
N LYS A 147 18.40 -17.18 -10.18
CA LYS A 147 17.12 -17.13 -10.89
C LYS A 147 17.34 -16.58 -12.30
N ASP A 148 17.26 -17.44 -13.30
CA ASP A 148 17.42 -17.08 -14.71
C ASP A 148 16.35 -16.06 -15.16
N LEU A 149 16.82 -14.98 -15.80
CA LEU A 149 16.01 -13.96 -16.45
C LEU A 149 15.56 -14.47 -17.84
N GLU A 150 14.76 -15.53 -17.91
CA GLU A 150 14.19 -16.00 -19.18
C GLU A 150 12.93 -15.20 -19.53
N GLY A 151 13.01 -14.28 -20.50
CA GLY A 151 11.82 -13.63 -21.10
C GLY A 151 11.98 -12.14 -21.45
N ALA A 152 12.74 -11.81 -22.50
CA ALA A 152 13.08 -10.43 -22.85
C ALA A 152 11.88 -9.53 -23.28
N ASN A 153 10.73 -10.10 -23.68
CA ASN A 153 9.59 -9.31 -24.20
C ASN A 153 8.51 -9.03 -23.13
N ASP A 154 8.29 -9.94 -22.17
CA ASP A 154 7.43 -9.70 -21.00
C ASP A 154 8.08 -8.76 -19.97
N SER A 155 9.40 -8.63 -20.02
CA SER A 155 10.18 -7.78 -19.12
C SER A 155 9.82 -6.28 -19.21
N ILE A 156 9.59 -5.72 -20.41
CA ILE A 156 9.30 -4.28 -20.56
C ILE A 156 7.94 -3.91 -19.97
N PHE A 157 6.91 -4.71 -20.22
CA PHE A 157 5.58 -4.44 -19.69
C PHE A 157 5.55 -4.63 -18.16
N ALA A 158 6.25 -5.63 -17.63
CA ALA A 158 6.45 -5.81 -16.19
C ALA A 158 7.14 -4.59 -15.55
N ILE A 159 8.17 -4.04 -16.18
CA ILE A 159 8.86 -2.81 -15.73
C ILE A 159 7.89 -1.62 -15.73
N LEU A 160 7.12 -1.42 -16.80
CA LEU A 160 6.15 -0.33 -16.90
C LEU A 160 5.08 -0.42 -15.79
N LEU A 161 4.62 -1.63 -15.47
CA LEU A 161 3.69 -1.86 -14.35
C LEU A 161 4.35 -1.59 -13.00
N ALA A 162 5.60 -1.99 -12.78
CA ALA A 162 6.34 -1.70 -11.55
C ALA A 162 6.50 -0.18 -11.34
N ILE A 163 6.84 0.55 -12.41
CA ILE A 163 6.93 2.01 -12.40
C ILE A 163 5.54 2.62 -12.12
N GLY A 164 4.48 2.10 -12.77
CA GLY A 164 3.11 2.51 -12.52
C GLY A 164 2.69 2.33 -11.05
N ALA A 165 3.04 1.20 -10.44
CA ALA A 165 2.83 0.95 -9.01
C ALA A 165 3.58 1.98 -8.15
N MET A 166 4.88 2.17 -8.38
CA MET A 166 5.69 3.14 -7.63
C MET A 166 5.10 4.56 -7.73
N LEU A 167 4.68 4.99 -8.93
CA LEU A 167 4.11 6.32 -9.16
C LEU A 167 2.74 6.49 -8.51
N THR A 168 1.86 5.49 -8.60
CA THR A 168 0.52 5.54 -7.97
C THR A 168 0.61 5.55 -6.45
N TRP A 169 1.51 4.76 -5.87
CA TRP A 169 1.81 4.80 -4.43
C TRP A 169 2.39 6.16 -4.01
N SER A 170 3.38 6.66 -4.75
CA SER A 170 3.99 7.97 -4.47
C SER A 170 2.98 9.10 -4.55
N TYR A 171 2.11 9.07 -5.57
CA TYR A 171 0.99 10.00 -5.71
C TYR A 171 0.08 9.94 -4.49
N PHE A 172 -0.35 8.75 -4.08
CA PHE A 172 -1.19 8.57 -2.89
C PHE A 172 -0.53 9.19 -1.65
N VAL A 173 0.72 8.83 -1.34
CA VAL A 173 1.42 9.31 -0.14
C VAL A 173 1.54 10.84 -0.12
N VAL A 174 1.98 11.44 -1.23
CA VAL A 174 2.15 12.89 -1.33
C VAL A 174 0.80 13.61 -1.24
N ARG A 175 -0.22 13.13 -1.95
CA ARG A 175 -1.54 13.77 -1.99
C ARG A 175 -2.32 13.61 -0.69
N ASN A 176 -2.18 12.46 -0.03
CA ASN A 176 -2.73 12.22 1.30
C ASN A 176 -2.08 13.14 2.35
N ALA A 177 -0.76 13.32 2.29
CA ALA A 177 -0.07 14.24 3.18
C ALA A 177 -0.44 15.72 2.90
N GLN A 178 -0.54 16.10 1.63
CA GLN A 178 -0.96 17.45 1.22
C GLN A 178 -2.40 17.76 1.65
N SER A 179 -3.33 16.80 1.53
CA SER A 179 -4.73 17.01 1.91
C SER A 179 -4.92 17.22 3.41
N GLN A 180 -4.03 16.73 4.26
CA GLN A 180 -4.08 17.03 5.69
C GLN A 180 -3.58 18.45 6.03
N ARG A 181 -2.97 19.15 5.06
CA ARG A 181 -2.29 20.44 5.26
C ARG A 181 -2.96 21.61 4.56
N THR A 182 -3.48 21.41 3.35
CA THR A 182 -3.98 22.49 2.50
C THR A 182 -5.44 22.88 2.75
N TRP A 183 -6.19 22.05 3.47
CA TRP A 183 -7.61 22.30 3.69
C TRP A 183 -7.78 23.22 4.91
N GLU A 184 -8.42 24.37 4.68
CA GLU A 184 -8.65 25.43 5.69
C GLU A 184 -9.22 24.87 7.00
N THR A 185 -10.14 23.92 6.88
CA THR A 185 -10.64 23.10 7.97
C THR A 185 -10.10 21.68 7.82
N LYS A 186 -9.21 21.29 8.73
CA LYS A 186 -8.69 19.93 8.79
C LYS A 186 -9.86 18.95 8.97
N PRO A 187 -10.07 18.02 8.02
CA PRO A 187 -11.08 16.99 8.19
C PRO A 187 -10.73 16.15 9.42
N ASP A 188 -11.76 15.63 10.10
CA ASP A 188 -11.57 14.62 11.14
C ASP A 188 -10.68 13.49 10.56
N PRO A 189 -9.51 13.20 11.15
CA PRO A 189 -8.56 12.23 10.60
C PRO A 189 -9.18 10.83 10.44
N THR A 190 -10.10 10.47 11.34
CA THR A 190 -10.81 9.19 11.33
C THR A 190 -11.76 9.12 10.15
N LEU A 191 -12.56 10.17 9.92
CA LEU A 191 -13.45 10.23 8.75
C LEU A 191 -12.68 10.22 7.43
N TRP A 192 -11.55 10.93 7.39
CA TRP A 192 -10.68 10.93 6.21
C TRP A 192 -10.10 9.55 5.94
N ALA A 193 -9.57 8.88 6.96
CA ALA A 193 -9.12 7.49 6.86
C ALA A 193 -10.25 6.56 6.40
N GLY A 194 -11.48 6.79 6.88
CA GLY A 194 -12.67 6.06 6.43
C GLY A 194 -12.97 6.22 4.94
N LEU A 195 -12.81 7.42 4.37
CA LEU A 195 -12.95 7.66 2.93
C LEU A 195 -11.86 6.93 2.12
N VAL A 196 -10.61 7.03 2.55
CA VAL A 196 -9.49 6.33 1.91
C VAL A 196 -9.70 4.82 1.95
N ALA A 197 -10.11 4.31 3.11
CA ALA A 197 -10.40 2.89 3.32
C ALA A 197 -11.56 2.41 2.45
N MET A 198 -12.64 3.19 2.33
CA MET A 198 -13.75 2.90 1.43
C MET A 198 -13.33 2.88 -0.05
N GLY A 199 -12.46 3.80 -0.47
CA GLY A 199 -11.91 3.81 -1.82
C GLY A 199 -11.09 2.57 -2.14
N ALA A 200 -10.26 2.13 -1.18
CA ALA A 200 -9.46 0.93 -1.28
C ALA A 200 -10.32 -0.35 -1.30
N GLY A 201 -11.15 -0.52 -0.27
CA GLY A 201 -11.93 -1.74 -0.06
C GLY A 201 -13.10 -1.90 -1.02
N GLY A 202 -13.79 -0.79 -1.36
CA GLY A 202 -14.88 -0.82 -2.33
C GLY A 202 -14.42 -1.29 -3.72
N ALA A 203 -13.22 -0.87 -4.14
CA ALA A 203 -12.64 -1.32 -5.39
C ALA A 203 -12.13 -2.76 -5.32
N SER A 204 -11.51 -3.17 -4.21
CA SER A 204 -11.01 -4.55 -4.06
C SER A 204 -12.12 -5.60 -4.12
N MET A 205 -13.36 -5.27 -3.76
CA MET A 205 -14.48 -6.20 -3.87
C MET A 205 -14.73 -6.68 -5.30
N VAL A 206 -14.36 -5.90 -6.32
CA VAL A 206 -14.44 -6.32 -7.74
C VAL A 206 -13.50 -7.50 -8.03
N LEU A 207 -12.40 -7.64 -7.28
CA LEU A 207 -11.43 -8.72 -7.43
C LEU A 207 -11.83 -9.98 -6.67
N LEU A 208 -12.85 -9.93 -5.80
CA LEU A 208 -13.23 -11.07 -4.95
C LEU A 208 -13.58 -12.34 -5.74
N PRO A 209 -14.35 -12.29 -6.85
CA PRO A 209 -14.63 -13.48 -7.65
C PRO A 209 -13.34 -14.10 -8.22
N PHE A 210 -12.42 -13.27 -8.72
CA PHE A 210 -11.13 -13.71 -9.26
C PHE A 210 -10.22 -14.28 -8.16
N ALA A 211 -10.25 -13.68 -6.97
CA ALA A 211 -9.52 -14.15 -5.80
C ALA A 211 -10.00 -15.53 -5.35
N ILE A 212 -11.31 -15.76 -5.33
CA ILE A 212 -11.89 -17.06 -4.99
C ILE A 212 -11.54 -18.10 -6.08
N ALA A 213 -11.69 -17.73 -7.36
CA ALA A 213 -11.42 -18.63 -8.49
C ALA A 213 -9.93 -19.04 -8.60
N SER A 214 -9.00 -18.19 -8.18
CA SER A 214 -7.56 -18.47 -8.19
C SER A 214 -7.06 -19.18 -6.93
N THR A 215 -7.95 -19.50 -5.98
CA THR A 215 -7.57 -20.12 -4.71
C THR A 215 -7.97 -21.60 -4.67
N PRO A 216 -7.05 -22.51 -4.29
CA PRO A 216 -7.36 -23.94 -4.13
C PRO A 216 -8.54 -24.20 -3.17
N PRO A 217 -9.47 -25.12 -3.48
CA PRO A 217 -10.66 -25.36 -2.65
C PRO A 217 -10.37 -25.73 -1.18
N GLU A 218 -9.29 -26.47 -0.93
CA GLU A 218 -8.79 -26.83 0.42
C GLU A 218 -8.52 -25.62 1.32
N THR A 219 -8.27 -24.45 0.73
CA THR A 219 -8.09 -23.18 1.45
C THR A 219 -9.37 -22.71 2.15
N PHE A 220 -10.54 -23.16 1.70
CA PHE A 220 -11.84 -22.80 2.29
C PHE A 220 -12.28 -23.75 3.41
N GLU A 221 -11.44 -24.73 3.78
CA GLU A 221 -11.67 -25.53 4.99
C GLU A 221 -11.60 -24.65 6.26
N PRO A 222 -12.27 -25.04 7.36
CA PRO A 222 -12.42 -24.17 8.53
C PRO A 222 -11.11 -23.64 9.11
N TYR A 223 -10.06 -24.47 9.18
CA TYR A 223 -8.77 -24.07 9.76
C TYR A 223 -7.95 -23.15 8.83
N PRO A 224 -7.69 -23.50 7.55
CA PRO A 224 -7.04 -22.60 6.60
C PRO A 224 -7.79 -21.27 6.43
N LEU A 225 -9.13 -21.31 6.34
CA LEU A 225 -9.96 -20.12 6.23
C LEU A 225 -9.83 -19.22 7.45
N PHE A 226 -9.86 -19.79 8.67
CA PHE A 226 -9.64 -19.03 9.90
C PHE A 226 -8.27 -18.35 9.91
N LYS A 227 -7.21 -19.06 9.48
CA LYS A 227 -5.85 -18.52 9.39
C LYS A 227 -5.79 -17.30 8.45
N ILE A 228 -6.44 -17.37 7.29
CA ILE A 228 -6.50 -16.27 6.33
C ILE A 228 -7.28 -15.09 6.90
N ILE A 229 -8.45 -15.35 7.51
CA ILE A 229 -9.25 -14.31 8.14
C ILE A 229 -8.43 -13.61 9.24
N ALA A 230 -7.71 -14.36 10.07
CA ALA A 230 -6.86 -13.79 11.12
C ALA A 230 -5.77 -12.87 10.55
N TRP A 231 -5.11 -13.27 9.47
CA TRP A 231 -4.13 -12.42 8.76
C TRP A 231 -4.78 -11.19 8.10
N CYS A 232 -5.94 -11.36 7.48
CA CYS A 232 -6.71 -10.25 6.90
C CYS A 232 -7.14 -9.24 7.98
N VAL A 233 -7.55 -9.71 9.17
CA VAL A 233 -7.89 -8.85 10.31
C VAL A 233 -6.63 -8.14 10.83
N PHE A 234 -5.52 -8.86 11.01
CA PHE A 234 -4.28 -8.28 11.48
C PHE A 234 -3.78 -7.17 10.53
N LEU A 235 -3.74 -7.43 9.22
CA LEU A 235 -3.24 -6.46 8.25
C LEU A 235 -4.26 -5.36 7.93
N GLY A 236 -5.53 -5.74 7.71
CA GLY A 236 -6.59 -4.81 7.29
C GLY A 236 -7.15 -3.95 8.42
N VAL A 237 -7.04 -4.39 9.67
CA VAL A 237 -7.56 -3.68 10.84
C VAL A 237 -6.42 -3.15 11.71
N ILE A 238 -5.56 -4.03 12.24
CA ILE A 238 -4.54 -3.62 13.21
C ILE A 238 -3.47 -2.78 12.53
N ALA A 239 -2.83 -3.29 11.47
CA ALA A 239 -1.76 -2.56 10.79
C ALA A 239 -2.24 -1.27 10.11
N SER A 240 -3.49 -1.25 9.64
CA SER A 240 -4.02 -0.12 8.87
C SER A 240 -4.62 1.00 9.73
N TRP A 241 -5.21 0.68 10.89
CA TRP A 241 -5.85 1.68 11.76
C TRP A 241 -5.06 2.03 13.02
N TRP A 242 -4.14 1.17 13.46
CA TRP A 242 -3.30 1.42 14.64
C TRP A 242 -1.85 1.73 14.29
N GLY A 243 -1.46 1.56 13.01
CA GLY A 243 -0.12 1.90 12.52
C GLY A 243 0.14 3.42 12.47
N PRO A 244 -0.78 4.25 11.94
CA PRO A 244 -0.57 5.71 11.83
C PRO A 244 -1.16 6.54 12.97
#